data_AF-S2DTR7-F1
#
_entry.id   AF-S2DTR7-F1
#
_cell.length_a   1.000
_cell.length_b   1.000
_cell.length_c   1.000
_cell.angle_alpha   90.00
_cell.angle_beta   90.00
_cell.angle_gamma   90.00
#
_symmetry.space_group_name_H-M   'P 1'
#
loop_
_entity.id
_entity.type
_entity.pdbx_description
1 polymer ?
#
loop_
_entity_poly.entity_id
_entity_poly.type
_entity_poly.pdbx_seq_one_letter_code
_entity_poly.pdbx_strand_id
1 'polypeptide(L)'
;MKLSVKFLIYNFIAKGLLLLIFLVAGPFLIDFLAIQNTDRQLIEKKAEVIKIIEEEGIESFISEENRDIGYGSFNLLKEEYILIEQVDFQYASDTIFVEERILDETSVSYRVLASTFSVRSNAYLMEIGKSLQSINDFKEIVFKLFVGITLMFLVLSFLLDYKFSQKIMNPFHQIIRKKLAEINEPQQFLYQKVKTNTNEFEVLDESITEMMKRIQKAFNQERIFISHASHELKTPISVLQSKIEGMFNIKGLDHHQMGKLLDMQATIAQMKKTVNALLLISKVNNAQFIKTESVACHEVLEELYEDWSGIAQDKGVSLSIIINTPYKHENCNYSLLLIMIRNAISNAIKYTQEGGEIHLSGKYVQGHYAVEVEDTGSGIPEHILEQVKQGVVFLKDAEKDRSGFGLQIMFKIALYLNLDLRIENTGQGTKISFKFPKS
;
A
#
# COMPACT_ATOMS: atom_id res chain seq x y z
N MET A 1 -6.59 -3.03 -4.63
CA MET A 1 -7.12 -1.64 -4.70
C MET A 1 -6.90 -0.95 -3.36
N LYS A 2 -6.33 0.27 -3.32
CA LYS A 2 -6.04 1.00 -2.06
C LYS A 2 -7.34 1.33 -1.31
N LEU A 3 -7.29 1.44 0.01
CA LEU A 3 -8.46 1.74 0.85
C LEU A 3 -9.09 3.09 0.47
N SER A 4 -8.29 4.10 0.15
CA SER A 4 -8.76 5.40 -0.35
C SER A 4 -9.59 5.30 -1.64
N VAL A 5 -9.25 4.37 -2.53
CA VAL A 5 -10.00 4.13 -3.79
C VAL A 5 -11.31 3.41 -3.51
N LYS A 6 -11.34 2.46 -2.56
CA LYS A 6 -12.59 1.80 -2.13
C LYS A 6 -13.59 2.82 -1.55
N PHE A 7 -13.13 3.75 -0.72
CA PHE A 7 -13.97 4.82 -0.17
C PHE A 7 -14.55 5.74 -1.26
N LEU A 8 -13.73 6.12 -2.25
CA LEU A 8 -14.21 6.93 -3.38
C LEU A 8 -15.28 6.21 -4.19
N ILE A 9 -15.09 4.92 -4.48
CA ILE A 9 -16.09 4.13 -5.20
C ILE A 9 -17.39 4.02 -4.41
N TYR A 10 -17.32 3.74 -3.10
CA TYR A 10 -18.52 3.64 -2.26
C TYR A 10 -19.31 4.96 -2.24
N ASN A 11 -18.62 6.09 -2.02
CA ASN A 11 -19.26 7.40 -2.03
C ASN A 11 -19.86 7.74 -3.41
N PHE A 12 -19.18 7.38 -4.49
CA PHE A 12 -19.67 7.58 -5.84
C PHE A 12 -20.95 6.76 -6.11
N ILE A 13 -20.97 5.47 -5.74
CA ILE A 13 -22.15 4.61 -5.90
C ILE A 13 -23.33 5.14 -5.07
N ALA A 14 -23.10 5.51 -3.80
CA ALA A 14 -24.14 6.05 -2.93
C ALA A 14 -24.76 7.35 -3.50
N LYS A 15 -23.92 8.25 -4.02
CA LYS A 15 -24.38 9.48 -4.69
C LYS A 15 -25.09 9.19 -6.01
N GLY A 16 -24.62 8.21 -6.77
CA GLY A 16 -25.27 7.76 -8.01
C GLY A 16 -26.70 7.25 -7.77
N LEU A 17 -26.92 6.47 -6.71
CA LEU A 17 -28.26 6.02 -6.31
C LEU A 17 -29.19 7.18 -5.94
N LEU A 18 -28.69 8.16 -5.17
CA LEU A 18 -29.46 9.36 -4.84
C LEU A 18 -29.81 10.19 -6.08
N LEU A 19 -28.86 10.33 -7.00
CA LEU A 19 -29.05 11.07 -8.24
C LEU A 19 -30.02 10.40 -9.20
N LEU A 20 -30.07 9.07 -9.21
CA LEU A 20 -31.07 8.33 -9.99
C LEU A 20 -32.50 8.71 -9.57
N ILE A 21 -32.74 8.84 -8.26
CA ILE A 21 -34.04 9.30 -7.75
C ILE A 21 -34.35 10.72 -8.24
N PHE A 22 -33.37 11.63 -8.17
CA PHE A 22 -33.53 13.00 -8.67
C PHE A 22 -33.79 13.06 -10.18
N LEU A 23 -33.12 12.22 -10.97
CA LEU A 23 -33.25 12.19 -12.42
C LEU A 23 -34.61 11.63 -12.86
N VAL A 24 -35.14 10.65 -12.13
CA VAL A 24 -36.49 10.11 -12.36
C VAL A 24 -37.58 11.10 -11.90
N ALA A 25 -37.45 11.70 -10.72
CA ALA A 25 -38.47 12.61 -10.18
C ALA A 25 -38.45 14.01 -10.80
N GLY A 26 -37.29 14.47 -11.28
CA GLY A 26 -37.08 15.83 -11.80
C GLY A 26 -38.04 16.23 -12.92
N PRO A 27 -38.19 15.44 -14.00
CA PRO A 27 -39.13 15.75 -15.08
C PRO A 27 -40.58 15.91 -14.61
N PHE A 28 -41.06 15.03 -13.72
CA PHE A 28 -42.41 15.11 -13.17
C PHE A 28 -42.62 16.37 -12.32
N LEU A 29 -41.63 16.72 -11.50
CA LEU A 29 -41.69 17.95 -10.70
C LEU A 29 -41.69 19.21 -11.57
N ILE A 30 -40.85 19.24 -12.62
CA ILE A 30 -40.80 20.36 -13.57
C ILE A 30 -42.14 20.51 -14.30
N ASP A 31 -42.73 19.40 -14.74
CA ASP A 31 -44.03 19.39 -15.40
C ASP A 31 -45.14 19.94 -14.48
N PHE A 32 -45.22 19.41 -13.27
CA PHE A 32 -46.16 19.84 -12.24
C PHE A 32 -46.01 21.33 -11.90
N LEU A 33 -44.78 21.81 -11.67
CA LEU A 33 -44.51 23.20 -11.34
C LEU A 33 -44.82 24.15 -12.51
N ALA A 34 -44.51 23.75 -13.75
CA ALA A 34 -44.78 24.57 -14.92
C ALA A 34 -46.30 24.75 -15.14
N ILE A 35 -47.08 23.68 -14.96
CA ILE A 35 -48.54 23.73 -15.05
C ILE A 35 -49.13 24.59 -13.94
N GLN A 36 -48.75 24.32 -12.68
CA GLN A 36 -49.26 25.07 -11.52
C GLN A 36 -48.91 26.56 -11.59
N ASN A 37 -47.68 26.90 -12.03
CA ASN A 37 -47.29 28.29 -12.22
C ASN A 37 -48.09 28.95 -13.35
N THR A 38 -48.36 28.23 -14.45
CA THR A 38 -49.18 28.75 -15.55
C THR A 38 -50.61 29.03 -15.08
N ASP A 39 -51.22 28.10 -14.34
CA ASP A 39 -52.57 28.28 -13.80
C ASP A 39 -52.67 29.52 -12.91
N ARG A 40 -51.68 29.71 -12.03
CA ARG A 40 -51.60 30.91 -11.20
C ARG A 40 -51.47 32.18 -12.03
N GLN A 41 -50.61 32.18 -13.05
CA GLN A 41 -50.44 33.34 -13.95
C GLN A 41 -51.74 33.68 -14.70
N LEU A 42 -52.50 32.68 -15.15
CA LEU A 42 -53.79 32.91 -15.80
C LEU A 42 -54.79 33.57 -14.84
N ILE A 43 -54.86 33.10 -13.60
CA ILE A 43 -55.75 33.67 -12.56
C ILE A 43 -55.33 35.10 -12.20
N GLU A 44 -54.03 35.36 -12.03
CA GLU A 44 -53.49 36.69 -11.75
C GLU A 44 -53.83 37.67 -12.88
N LYS A 45 -53.63 37.26 -14.14
CA LYS A 45 -54.00 38.06 -15.31
C LYS A 45 -55.50 38.33 -15.39
N LYS A 46 -56.34 37.35 -15.04
CA LYS A 46 -57.79 37.57 -14.97
C LYS A 46 -58.14 38.70 -14.01
N ALA A 47 -57.54 38.68 -12.81
CA ALA A 47 -57.76 39.73 -11.82
C ALA A 47 -57.30 41.11 -12.33
N GLU A 48 -56.18 41.17 -13.04
CA GLU A 48 -55.67 42.40 -13.66
C GLU A 48 -56.61 42.93 -14.76
N VAL A 49 -57.10 42.07 -15.65
CA VAL A 49 -58.04 42.46 -16.71
C VAL A 49 -59.37 42.93 -16.11
N ILE A 50 -59.92 42.24 -15.11
CA ILE A 50 -61.14 42.68 -14.41
C ILE A 50 -60.95 44.07 -13.79
N LYS A 51 -59.80 44.30 -13.14
CA LYS A 51 -59.49 45.61 -12.56
C LYS A 51 -59.45 46.72 -13.61
N ILE A 52 -58.85 46.48 -14.77
CA ILE A 52 -58.83 47.46 -15.87
C ILE A 52 -60.25 47.74 -16.37
N ILE A 53 -61.09 46.71 -16.48
CA ILE A 53 -62.51 46.87 -16.87
C ILE A 53 -63.29 47.69 -15.84
N GLU A 54 -63.01 47.53 -14.55
CA GLU A 54 -63.63 48.32 -13.47
C GLU A 54 -63.19 49.79 -13.50
N GLU A 55 -61.93 50.08 -13.84
CA GLU A 55 -61.36 51.44 -13.87
C GLU A 55 -61.69 52.21 -15.15
N GLU A 56 -61.61 51.56 -16.32
CA GLU A 56 -61.74 52.20 -17.64
C GLU A 56 -63.05 51.87 -18.37
N GLY A 57 -63.80 50.88 -17.89
CA GLY A 57 -65.02 50.38 -18.52
C GLY A 57 -64.77 49.32 -19.60
N ILE A 58 -65.76 48.46 -19.85
CA ILE A 58 -65.67 47.38 -20.87
C ILE A 58 -65.51 47.92 -22.31
N GLU A 59 -65.85 49.19 -22.52
CA GLU A 59 -65.79 49.88 -23.81
C GLU A 59 -64.35 50.05 -24.32
N SER A 60 -63.33 49.98 -23.44
CA SER A 60 -61.92 49.96 -23.84
C SER A 60 -61.49 48.63 -24.50
N PHE A 61 -62.25 47.57 -24.28
CA PHE A 61 -62.05 46.26 -24.89
C PHE A 61 -63.05 46.03 -26.04
N ILE A 62 -64.33 46.37 -25.88
CA ILE A 62 -65.38 46.10 -26.88
C ILE A 62 -65.95 47.43 -27.40
N SER A 63 -65.61 47.81 -28.63
CA SER A 63 -66.17 48.99 -29.32
C SER A 63 -67.60 48.76 -29.82
N GLU A 64 -68.45 49.81 -29.86
CA GLU A 64 -69.86 49.71 -30.28
C GLU A 64 -70.08 49.14 -31.70
N GLU A 65 -69.11 49.25 -32.61
CA GLU A 65 -69.20 48.71 -33.98
C GLU A 65 -69.01 47.18 -34.10
N ASN A 66 -68.50 46.50 -33.05
CA ASN A 66 -68.12 45.08 -33.07
C ASN A 66 -68.71 44.25 -31.92
N ARG A 67 -69.88 44.63 -31.38
CA ARG A 67 -70.50 43.95 -30.23
C ARG A 67 -70.70 42.44 -30.42
N ASP A 68 -70.92 41.97 -31.65
CA ASP A 68 -71.17 40.56 -31.96
C ASP A 68 -69.89 39.72 -32.14
N ILE A 69 -68.71 40.35 -32.26
CA ILE A 69 -67.43 39.67 -32.58
C ILE A 69 -66.53 39.52 -31.33
N GLY A 70 -66.80 40.28 -30.27
CA GLY A 70 -65.98 40.30 -29.06
C GLY A 70 -64.62 40.97 -29.23
N TYR A 71 -63.86 41.08 -28.13
CA TYR A 71 -62.48 41.55 -28.11
C TYR A 71 -61.52 40.37 -28.14
N GLY A 72 -60.76 40.19 -29.21
CA GLY A 72 -59.66 39.21 -29.27
C GLY A 72 -58.32 39.91 -29.45
N SER A 73 -57.43 39.82 -28.46
CA SER A 73 -56.06 40.33 -28.55
C SER A 73 -55.07 39.19 -28.36
N PHE A 74 -54.38 38.86 -29.45
CA PHE A 74 -53.25 37.94 -29.45
C PHE A 74 -51.97 38.75 -29.40
N ASN A 75 -51.03 38.35 -28.54
CA ASN A 75 -49.67 38.89 -28.65
C ASN A 75 -49.10 38.53 -30.05
N LEU A 76 -48.20 39.36 -30.59
CA LEU A 76 -47.56 39.18 -31.91
C LEU A 76 -46.96 37.78 -32.11
N LEU A 77 -46.45 37.18 -31.02
CA LEU A 77 -45.87 35.84 -31.02
C LEU A 77 -46.89 34.70 -30.81
N LYS A 78 -48.18 35.03 -30.68
CA LYS A 78 -49.30 34.11 -30.38
C LYS A 78 -49.10 33.27 -29.11
N GLU A 79 -48.19 33.67 -28.23
CA GLU A 79 -47.87 32.96 -26.99
C GLU A 79 -49.01 33.08 -25.97
N GLU A 80 -49.72 34.20 -25.99
CA GLU A 80 -50.76 34.53 -25.03
C GLU A 80 -51.87 35.30 -25.74
N TYR A 81 -53.11 35.13 -25.28
CA TYR A 81 -54.25 35.89 -25.77
C TYR A 81 -55.24 36.20 -24.65
N ILE A 82 -56.02 37.25 -24.87
CA ILE A 82 -57.21 37.59 -24.09
C ILE A 82 -58.36 37.70 -25.08
N LEU A 83 -59.42 36.94 -24.84
CA LEU A 83 -60.67 36.99 -25.59
C LEU A 83 -61.81 37.37 -24.62
N ILE A 84 -62.65 38.34 -25.01
CA ILE A 84 -63.84 38.72 -24.26
C ILE A 84 -65.03 38.77 -25.22
N GLU A 85 -66.01 37.92 -25.02
CA GLU A 85 -67.20 37.83 -25.85
C GLU A 85 -68.46 37.98 -25.00
N GLN A 86 -69.50 38.62 -25.54
CA GLN A 86 -70.80 38.67 -24.87
C GLN A 86 -71.49 37.31 -25.02
N VAL A 87 -72.03 36.78 -23.92
CA VAL A 87 -72.67 35.45 -23.89
C VAL A 87 -73.98 35.47 -23.13
N ASP A 88 -74.90 34.56 -23.49
CA ASP A 88 -76.21 34.42 -22.82
C ASP A 88 -76.19 33.45 -21.63
N PHE A 89 -75.00 32.98 -21.23
CA PHE A 89 -74.81 32.04 -20.13
C PHE A 89 -73.77 32.55 -19.13
N GLN A 90 -73.78 31.98 -17.92
CA GLN A 90 -72.76 32.22 -16.89
C GLN A 90 -72.17 30.89 -16.43
N TYR A 91 -70.85 30.81 -16.34
CA TYR A 91 -70.18 29.70 -15.70
C TYR A 91 -70.39 29.76 -14.18
N ALA A 92 -70.62 28.59 -13.58
CA ALA A 92 -70.75 28.49 -12.12
C ALA A 92 -69.42 28.71 -11.37
N SER A 93 -68.29 28.45 -12.05
CA SER A 93 -66.94 28.67 -11.53
C SER A 93 -65.96 28.84 -12.68
N ASP A 94 -64.80 29.45 -12.40
CA ASP A 94 -63.66 29.45 -13.33
C ASP A 94 -63.29 28.02 -13.74
N THR A 95 -62.94 27.84 -15.02
CA THR A 95 -62.49 26.55 -15.54
C THR A 95 -61.17 26.71 -16.27
N ILE A 96 -60.24 25.76 -16.06
CA ILE A 96 -58.97 25.71 -16.78
C ILE A 96 -58.94 24.41 -17.59
N PHE A 97 -58.72 24.53 -18.89
CA PHE A 97 -58.66 23.40 -19.81
C PHE A 97 -57.60 23.62 -20.90
N VAL A 98 -57.42 22.62 -21.75
CA VAL A 98 -56.57 22.70 -22.94
C VAL A 98 -57.48 22.78 -24.16
N GLU A 99 -57.23 23.74 -25.03
CA GLU A 99 -57.99 23.95 -26.26
C GLU A 99 -57.04 24.17 -27.43
N GLU A 100 -57.44 23.69 -28.60
CA GLU A 100 -56.71 23.90 -29.85
C GLU A 100 -57.38 25.00 -30.66
N ARG A 101 -56.61 26.00 -31.09
CA ARG A 101 -57.10 27.14 -31.87
C ARG A 101 -56.33 27.28 -33.17
N ILE A 102 -57.07 27.53 -34.25
CA ILE A 102 -56.50 27.77 -35.58
C ILE A 102 -56.28 29.27 -35.75
N LEU A 103 -55.03 29.69 -35.87
CA LEU A 103 -54.61 31.09 -36.06
C LEU A 103 -53.71 31.18 -37.29
N ASP A 104 -54.11 31.94 -38.30
CA ASP A 104 -53.42 32.09 -39.60
C ASP A 104 -53.00 30.74 -40.20
N GLU A 105 -53.97 29.83 -40.36
CA GLU A 105 -53.78 28.48 -40.92
C GLU A 105 -52.89 27.53 -40.10
N THR A 106 -52.40 27.97 -38.93
CA THR A 106 -51.63 27.16 -37.99
C THR A 106 -52.44 26.81 -36.76
N SER A 107 -52.44 25.54 -36.38
CA SER A 107 -53.08 25.08 -35.16
C SER A 107 -52.16 25.23 -33.96
N VAL A 108 -52.62 25.92 -32.91
CA VAL A 108 -51.87 26.15 -31.68
C VAL A 108 -52.69 25.71 -30.49
N SER A 109 -52.12 24.85 -29.64
CA SER A 109 -52.77 24.43 -28.40
C SER A 109 -52.48 25.41 -27.27
N TYR A 110 -53.52 25.81 -26.57
CA TYR A 110 -53.48 26.72 -25.43
C TYR A 110 -53.94 26.03 -24.17
N ARG A 111 -53.34 26.42 -23.04
CA ARG A 111 -53.94 26.25 -21.72
C ARG A 111 -54.77 27.50 -21.44
N VAL A 112 -56.08 27.32 -21.31
CA VAL A 112 -57.07 28.39 -21.30
C VAL A 112 -57.76 28.45 -19.95
N LEU A 113 -57.84 29.65 -19.38
CA LEU A 113 -58.71 29.98 -18.26
C LEU A 113 -59.97 30.65 -18.82
N ALA A 114 -61.13 30.03 -18.63
CA ALA A 114 -62.43 30.59 -18.96
C ALA A 114 -63.17 31.02 -17.69
N SER A 115 -63.68 32.25 -17.70
CA SER A 115 -64.41 32.85 -16.58
C SER A 115 -65.50 33.79 -17.09
N THR A 116 -66.66 33.81 -16.45
CA THR A 116 -67.74 34.75 -16.80
C THR A 116 -67.87 35.87 -15.77
N PHE A 117 -68.11 37.08 -16.25
CA PHE A 117 -68.37 38.26 -15.43
C PHE A 117 -69.54 39.07 -16.01
N SER A 118 -70.12 39.99 -15.23
CA SER A 118 -71.30 40.76 -15.65
C SER A 118 -71.03 42.25 -15.61
N VAL A 119 -71.39 42.95 -16.69
CA VAL A 119 -71.30 44.42 -16.78
C VAL A 119 -72.62 44.96 -17.34
N ARG A 120 -73.25 45.90 -16.63
CA ARG A 120 -74.51 46.57 -17.05
C ARG A 120 -75.63 45.62 -17.53
N SER A 121 -75.80 44.48 -16.85
CA SER A 121 -76.79 43.41 -17.12
C SER A 121 -76.50 42.46 -18.28
N ASN A 122 -75.37 42.62 -18.97
CA ASN A 122 -74.89 41.65 -19.96
C ASN A 122 -73.83 40.75 -19.32
N ALA A 123 -73.85 39.46 -19.63
CA ALA A 123 -72.82 38.52 -19.25
C ALA A 123 -71.73 38.46 -20.34
N TYR A 124 -70.48 38.39 -19.90
CA TYR A 124 -69.31 38.31 -20.77
C TYR A 124 -68.49 37.09 -20.38
N LEU A 125 -68.03 36.35 -21.38
CA LEU A 125 -67.05 35.29 -21.26
C LEU A 125 -65.67 35.89 -21.49
N MET A 126 -64.79 35.76 -20.51
CA MET A 126 -63.36 36.04 -20.64
C MET A 126 -62.59 34.73 -20.75
N GLU A 127 -61.76 34.64 -21.77
CA GLU A 127 -60.78 33.57 -21.93
C GLU A 127 -59.38 34.14 -22.01
N ILE A 128 -58.51 33.63 -21.14
CA ILE A 128 -57.09 33.97 -21.14
C ILE A 128 -56.34 32.69 -21.45
N GLY A 129 -55.65 32.67 -22.60
CA GLY A 129 -54.89 31.51 -23.05
C GLY A 129 -53.39 31.75 -22.98
N LYS A 130 -52.64 30.72 -22.61
CA LYS A 130 -51.19 30.63 -22.76
C LYS A 130 -50.82 29.40 -23.56
N SER A 131 -50.00 29.57 -24.59
CA SER A 131 -49.66 28.49 -25.51
C SER A 131 -48.92 27.36 -24.79
N LEU A 132 -49.25 26.11 -25.11
CA LEU A 132 -48.52 24.95 -24.60
C LEU A 132 -47.07 24.95 -25.06
N GLN A 133 -46.77 25.56 -26.21
CA GLN A 133 -45.40 25.73 -26.71
C GLN A 133 -44.56 26.57 -25.75
N SER A 134 -45.06 27.73 -25.32
CA SER A 134 -44.36 28.58 -24.34
C SER A 134 -44.14 27.87 -23.01
N ILE A 135 -45.10 27.03 -22.57
CA ILE A 135 -44.96 26.20 -21.37
C ILE A 135 -43.86 25.15 -21.57
N ASN A 136 -43.80 24.50 -22.73
CA ASN A 136 -42.79 23.50 -23.05
C ASN A 136 -41.39 24.12 -23.18
N ASP A 137 -41.26 25.29 -23.81
CA ASP A 137 -40.01 26.03 -23.91
C ASP A 137 -39.50 26.40 -22.51
N PHE A 138 -40.39 26.85 -21.62
CA PHE A 138 -40.05 27.10 -20.22
C PHE A 138 -39.58 25.81 -19.51
N LYS A 139 -40.27 24.68 -19.67
CA LYS A 139 -39.86 23.39 -19.11
C LYS A 139 -38.47 22.97 -19.61
N GLU A 140 -38.18 23.13 -20.90
CA GLU A 140 -36.87 22.81 -21.46
C GLU A 140 -35.75 23.64 -20.84
N ILE A 141 -35.97 24.95 -20.66
CA ILE A 141 -35.00 25.84 -20.03
C ILE A 141 -34.74 25.38 -18.59
N VAL A 142 -35.80 25.14 -17.81
CA VAL A 142 -35.68 24.66 -16.43
C VAL A 142 -34.98 23.30 -16.36
N PHE A 143 -35.27 22.39 -17.29
CA PHE A 143 -34.63 21.08 -17.35
C PHE A 143 -33.13 21.17 -17.68
N LYS A 144 -32.74 22.00 -18.66
CA LYS A 144 -31.33 22.24 -18.99
C LYS A 144 -30.57 22.81 -17.78
N LEU A 145 -31.18 23.76 -17.06
CA LEU A 145 -30.61 24.29 -15.81
C LEU A 145 -30.49 23.22 -14.73
N PHE A 146 -31.53 22.41 -14.53
CA PHE A 146 -31.54 21.30 -13.57
C PHE A 146 -30.41 20.30 -13.83
N VAL A 147 -30.23 19.87 -15.09
CA VAL A 147 -29.14 18.97 -15.48
C VAL A 147 -27.77 19.63 -15.27
N GLY A 148 -27.61 20.91 -15.66
CA GLY A 148 -26.37 21.66 -15.46
C GLY A 148 -25.96 21.76 -14.00
N ILE A 149 -26.90 22.13 -13.11
CA ILE A 149 -26.67 22.19 -11.66
C ILE A 149 -26.32 20.82 -11.09
N THR A 150 -26.99 19.77 -11.56
CA THR A 150 -26.73 18.39 -11.13
C THR A 150 -25.32 17.91 -11.49
N LEU A 151 -24.87 18.19 -12.72
CA LEU A 151 -23.51 17.87 -13.16
C LEU A 151 -22.47 18.68 -12.39
N MET A 152 -22.72 19.97 -12.16
CA MET A 152 -21.85 20.82 -11.35
C MET A 152 -21.71 20.27 -9.92
N PHE A 153 -22.83 19.88 -9.30
CA PHE A 153 -22.85 19.25 -7.98
C PHE A 153 -22.02 17.96 -7.97
N LEU A 154 -22.19 17.09 -8.97
CA LEU A 154 -21.41 15.85 -9.11
C LEU A 154 -19.90 16.10 -9.14
N VAL A 155 -19.45 17.04 -9.98
CA VAL A 155 -18.03 17.38 -10.11
C VAL A 155 -17.49 17.93 -8.79
N LEU A 156 -18.20 18.89 -8.18
CA LEU A 156 -17.79 19.49 -6.91
C LEU A 156 -17.71 18.44 -5.79
N SER A 157 -18.71 17.57 -5.73
CA SER A 157 -18.83 16.49 -4.74
C SER A 157 -17.69 15.47 -4.88
N PHE A 158 -17.32 15.11 -6.11
CA PHE A 158 -16.17 14.24 -6.37
C PHE A 158 -14.84 14.87 -5.95
N LEU A 159 -14.63 16.16 -6.24
CA LEU A 159 -13.42 16.89 -5.83
C LEU A 159 -13.29 16.97 -4.30
N LEU A 160 -14.40 17.20 -3.60
CA LEU A 160 -14.44 17.22 -2.14
C LEU A 160 -14.13 15.84 -1.56
N ASP A 161 -14.75 14.78 -2.08
CA ASP A 161 -14.48 13.40 -1.65
C ASP A 161 -13.01 13.03 -1.84
N TYR A 162 -12.43 13.40 -2.98
CA TYR A 162 -11.02 13.14 -3.27
C TYR A 162 -10.10 13.81 -2.26
N LYS A 163 -10.29 15.10 -1.99
CA LYS A 163 -9.50 15.85 -1.00
C LYS A 163 -9.68 15.29 0.42
N PHE A 164 -10.91 14.97 0.79
CA PHE A 164 -11.24 14.44 2.11
C PHE A 164 -10.62 13.05 2.34
N SER A 165 -10.75 12.16 1.34
CA SER A 165 -10.16 10.81 1.35
C SER A 165 -8.64 10.86 1.49
N GLN A 166 -7.96 11.76 0.78
CA GLN A 166 -6.51 11.93 0.93
C GLN A 166 -6.13 12.41 2.33
N LYS A 167 -6.85 13.39 2.88
CA LYS A 167 -6.56 13.98 4.19
C LYS A 167 -6.72 12.95 5.32
N ILE A 168 -7.82 12.18 5.30
CA ILE A 168 -8.07 11.12 6.29
C ILE A 168 -7.08 9.98 6.18
N MET A 169 -6.72 9.56 4.97
CA MET A 169 -5.85 8.39 4.78
C MET A 169 -4.36 8.67 4.94
N ASN A 170 -3.95 9.95 4.98
CA ASN A 170 -2.55 10.33 5.08
C ASN A 170 -1.86 9.83 6.37
N PRO A 171 -2.44 9.98 7.58
CA PRO A 171 -1.86 9.40 8.80
C PRO A 171 -1.66 7.89 8.72
N PHE A 172 -2.65 7.15 8.18
CA PHE A 172 -2.53 5.70 7.97
C PHE A 172 -1.31 5.35 7.11
N HIS A 173 -1.13 6.04 5.98
CA HIS A 173 0.02 5.80 5.11
C HIS A 173 1.35 6.16 5.77
N GLN A 174 1.38 7.18 6.64
CA GLN A 174 2.58 7.52 7.40
C GLN A 174 2.94 6.41 8.40
N ILE A 175 1.96 5.86 9.12
CA ILE A 175 2.19 4.73 10.03
C ILE A 175 2.75 3.53 9.25
N ILE A 176 2.11 3.11 8.15
CA ILE A 176 2.58 1.95 7.39
C ILE A 176 3.98 2.18 6.81
N ARG A 177 4.22 3.29 6.11
CA ARG A 177 5.51 3.51 5.43
C ARG A 177 6.65 3.76 6.41
N LYS A 178 6.46 4.68 7.36
CA LYS A 178 7.55 5.12 8.26
C LYS A 178 7.77 4.19 9.44
N LYS A 179 6.75 3.43 9.88
CA LYS A 179 6.83 2.60 11.09
C LYS A 179 6.75 1.10 10.85
N LEU A 180 6.48 0.61 9.65
CA LEU A 180 6.36 -0.84 9.39
C LEU A 180 7.12 -1.29 8.14
N ALA A 181 7.00 -0.59 7.02
CA ALA A 181 7.54 -1.06 5.75
C ALA A 181 9.07 -0.94 5.63
N GLU A 182 9.69 0.00 6.36
CA GLU A 182 11.12 0.31 6.25
C GLU A 182 11.95 -0.24 7.43
N ILE A 183 11.34 -1.01 8.34
CA ILE A 183 12.02 -1.48 9.55
C ILE A 183 12.42 -2.93 9.40
N ASN A 184 13.72 -3.16 9.19
CA ASN A 184 14.31 -4.50 9.20
C ASN A 184 14.81 -4.90 10.60
N GLU A 185 15.06 -3.93 11.48
CA GLU A 185 15.58 -4.15 12.82
C GLU A 185 14.80 -3.36 13.88
N PRO A 186 14.51 -3.94 15.07
CA PRO A 186 13.73 -3.26 16.11
C PRO A 186 14.27 -1.89 16.54
N GLN A 187 15.59 -1.70 16.41
CA GLN A 187 16.32 -0.48 16.81
C GLN A 187 16.06 0.71 15.89
N GLN A 188 15.64 0.46 14.65
CA GLN A 188 15.32 1.49 13.65
C GLN A 188 13.90 2.05 13.84
N PHE A 189 13.13 1.55 14.82
CA PHE A 189 11.76 1.97 15.04
C PHE A 189 11.65 3.42 15.52
N LEU A 190 10.86 4.21 14.78
CA LEU A 190 10.58 5.60 15.09
C LEU A 190 9.43 5.70 16.10
N TYR A 191 9.76 6.12 17.33
CA TYR A 191 8.79 6.26 18.42
C TYR A 191 7.97 7.57 18.38
N GLN A 192 8.19 8.46 17.39
CA GLN A 192 7.41 9.70 17.27
C GLN A 192 5.94 9.40 16.96
N LYS A 193 5.02 10.06 17.68
CA LYS A 193 3.57 9.93 17.46
C LYS A 193 3.20 10.56 16.12
N VAL A 194 2.42 9.85 15.31
CA VAL A 194 1.90 10.40 14.05
C VAL A 194 0.78 11.38 14.38
N LYS A 195 0.87 12.62 13.85
CA LYS A 195 -0.18 13.62 14.04
C LYS A 195 -1.42 13.21 13.25
N THR A 196 -2.51 12.97 13.96
CA THR A 196 -3.81 12.60 13.41
C THR A 196 -4.90 13.24 14.27
N ASN A 197 -6.09 13.40 13.70
CA ASN A 197 -7.31 13.81 14.39
C ASN A 197 -8.36 12.67 14.42
N THR A 198 -7.93 11.46 14.06
CA THR A 198 -8.76 10.25 13.99
C THR A 198 -8.31 9.28 15.08
N ASN A 199 -9.18 8.99 16.03
CA ASN A 199 -8.88 8.19 17.22
C ASN A 199 -8.38 6.79 16.85
N GLU A 200 -8.94 6.14 15.84
CA GLU A 200 -8.55 4.80 15.39
C GLU A 200 -7.09 4.76 14.95
N PHE A 201 -6.58 5.84 14.34
CA PHE A 201 -5.18 5.94 13.96
C PHE A 201 -4.27 6.24 15.16
N GLU A 202 -4.76 6.94 16.18
CA GLU A 202 -4.02 7.10 17.44
C GLU A 202 -3.87 5.78 18.17
N VAL A 203 -4.97 5.04 18.33
CA VAL A 203 -4.97 3.71 18.98
C VAL A 203 -4.07 2.75 18.22
N LEU A 204 -4.11 2.76 16.88
CA LEU A 204 -3.21 1.96 16.06
C LEU A 204 -1.74 2.31 16.28
N ASP A 205 -1.41 3.61 16.27
CA ASP A 205 -0.04 4.09 16.47
C ASP A 205 0.50 3.72 17.86
N GLU A 206 -0.33 3.87 18.89
CA GLU A 206 0.00 3.50 20.27
C GLU A 206 0.18 1.99 20.43
N SER A 207 -0.72 1.19 19.85
CA SER A 207 -0.65 -0.28 19.89
C SER A 207 0.61 -0.81 19.22
N ILE A 208 0.96 -0.31 18.02
CA ILE A 208 2.19 -0.67 17.31
C ILE A 208 3.41 -0.26 18.15
N THR A 209 3.38 0.95 18.71
CA THR A 209 4.47 1.46 19.54
C THR A 209 4.68 0.61 20.79
N GLU A 210 3.60 0.20 21.47
CA GLU A 210 3.71 -0.67 22.64
C GLU A 210 4.21 -2.07 22.28
N MET A 211 3.72 -2.66 21.19
CA MET A 211 4.21 -3.94 20.69
C MET A 211 5.71 -3.88 20.40
N MET A 212 6.18 -2.82 19.74
CA MET A 212 7.60 -2.63 19.45
C MET A 212 8.46 -2.44 20.71
N LYS A 213 7.94 -1.75 21.74
CA LYS A 213 8.62 -1.71 23.06
C LYS A 213 8.78 -3.10 23.66
N ARG A 214 7.75 -3.95 23.58
CA ARG A 214 7.81 -5.33 24.08
C ARG A 214 8.82 -6.17 23.30
N ILE A 215 8.83 -6.05 21.97
CA ILE A 215 9.82 -6.72 21.10
C ILE A 215 11.24 -6.26 21.44
N GLN A 216 11.48 -4.96 21.54
CA GLN A 216 12.79 -4.41 21.87
C GLN A 216 13.26 -4.86 23.26
N LYS A 217 12.35 -4.93 24.24
CA LYS A 217 12.65 -5.44 25.58
C LYS A 217 13.06 -6.91 25.54
N ALA A 218 12.30 -7.77 24.84
CA ALA A 218 12.61 -9.18 24.71
C ALA A 218 13.97 -9.40 24.03
N PHE A 219 14.23 -8.66 22.95
CA PHE A 219 15.50 -8.68 22.23
C PHE A 219 16.68 -8.27 23.13
N ASN A 220 16.52 -7.19 23.91
CA ASN A 220 17.56 -6.76 24.85
C ASN A 220 17.80 -7.79 25.97
N GLN A 221 16.76 -8.46 26.47
CA GLN A 221 16.88 -9.51 27.48
C GLN A 221 17.60 -10.75 26.93
N GLU A 222 17.25 -11.17 25.72
CA GLU A 222 17.93 -12.24 24.99
C GLU A 222 19.43 -11.91 24.84
N ARG A 223 19.74 -10.69 24.40
CA ARG A 223 21.12 -10.21 24.24
C ARG A 223 21.94 -10.29 25.54
N ILE A 224 21.37 -9.85 26.67
CA ILE A 224 22.02 -9.92 27.98
C ILE A 224 22.21 -11.38 28.41
N PHE A 225 21.19 -12.21 28.24
CA PHE A 225 21.24 -13.64 28.58
C PHE A 225 22.35 -14.37 27.81
N ILE A 226 22.45 -14.18 26.50
CA ILE A 226 23.51 -14.78 25.69
C ILE A 226 24.89 -14.29 26.13
N SER A 227 25.03 -12.99 26.44
CA SER A 227 26.30 -12.45 26.93
C SER A 227 26.71 -13.10 28.25
N HIS A 228 25.78 -13.26 29.20
CA HIS A 228 26.05 -13.88 30.49
C HIS A 228 26.37 -15.37 30.32
N ALA A 229 25.55 -16.11 29.56
CA ALA A 229 25.78 -17.52 29.25
C ALA A 229 27.15 -17.75 28.58
N SER A 230 27.60 -16.80 27.75
CA SER A 230 28.94 -16.85 27.15
C SER A 230 30.05 -16.94 28.19
N HIS A 231 30.00 -16.03 29.17
CA HIS A 231 31.02 -15.94 30.21
C HIS A 231 30.94 -17.13 31.16
N GLU A 232 29.74 -17.50 31.58
CA GLU A 232 29.50 -18.63 32.49
C GLU A 232 29.87 -19.99 31.90
N LEU A 233 29.81 -20.17 30.57
CA LEU A 233 30.27 -21.40 29.91
C LEU A 233 31.78 -21.41 29.64
N LYS A 234 32.39 -20.27 29.33
CA LYS A 234 33.82 -20.18 29.00
C LYS A 234 34.71 -20.48 30.21
N THR A 235 34.30 -20.05 31.40
CA THR A 235 35.03 -20.29 32.66
C THR A 235 35.20 -21.79 32.97
N PRO A 236 34.14 -22.62 33.09
CA PRO A 236 34.29 -24.04 33.40
C PRO A 236 35.03 -24.82 32.30
N ILE A 237 34.84 -24.46 31.02
CA ILE A 237 35.61 -25.05 29.92
C ILE A 237 37.10 -24.76 30.08
N SER A 238 37.47 -23.54 30.46
CA SER A 238 38.88 -23.15 30.65
C SER A 238 39.50 -23.86 31.85
N VAL A 239 38.74 -24.04 32.94
CA VAL A 239 39.17 -24.84 34.11
C VAL A 239 39.37 -26.31 33.73
N LEU A 240 38.45 -26.91 32.99
CA LEU A 240 38.59 -28.29 32.51
C LEU A 240 39.80 -28.44 31.58
N GLN A 241 40.00 -27.49 30.67
CA GLN A 241 41.15 -27.47 29.76
C GLN A 241 42.47 -27.44 30.55
N SER A 242 42.60 -26.53 31.52
CA SER A 242 43.79 -26.42 32.38
C SER A 242 44.05 -27.70 33.19
N LYS A 243 43.00 -28.35 33.71
CA LYS A 243 43.15 -29.63 34.43
C LYS A 243 43.67 -30.74 33.53
N ILE A 244 43.15 -30.86 32.31
CA ILE A 244 43.63 -31.86 31.35
C ILE A 244 45.08 -31.57 30.92
N GLU A 245 45.40 -30.31 30.63
CA GLU A 245 46.77 -29.88 30.33
C GLU A 245 47.73 -30.22 31.47
N GLY A 246 47.30 -30.07 32.73
CA GLY A 246 48.05 -30.53 33.90
C GLY A 246 48.23 -32.04 33.97
N MET A 247 47.22 -32.83 33.57
CA MET A 247 47.29 -34.30 33.58
C MET A 247 48.29 -34.84 32.55
N PHE A 248 48.49 -34.15 31.41
CA PHE A 248 49.52 -34.53 30.44
C PHE A 248 50.95 -34.47 31.00
N ASN A 249 51.18 -33.70 32.07
CA ASN A 249 52.50 -33.57 32.71
C ASN A 249 52.78 -34.64 33.79
N ILE A 250 51.83 -35.55 34.06
CA ILE A 250 52.00 -36.63 35.05
C ILE A 250 52.89 -37.73 34.47
N LYS A 251 53.99 -38.06 35.17
CA LYS A 251 54.88 -39.17 34.77
C LYS A 251 54.23 -40.53 35.08
N GLY A 252 54.43 -41.49 34.17
CA GLY A 252 53.99 -42.89 34.37
C GLY A 252 52.57 -43.21 33.85
N LEU A 253 51.99 -42.36 33.00
CA LEU A 253 50.74 -42.66 32.31
C LEU A 253 50.92 -43.86 31.37
N ASP A 254 50.02 -44.84 31.47
CA ASP A 254 49.95 -45.92 30.49
C ASP A 254 49.34 -45.45 29.16
N HIS A 255 49.50 -46.27 28.11
CA HIS A 255 49.05 -45.92 26.75
C HIS A 255 47.53 -45.70 26.66
N HIS A 256 46.76 -46.43 27.48
CA HIS A 256 45.31 -46.35 27.50
C HIS A 256 44.81 -45.09 28.24
N GLN A 257 45.49 -44.68 29.32
CA GLN A 257 45.26 -43.42 30.03
C GLN A 257 45.60 -42.22 29.13
N MET A 258 46.70 -42.29 28.38
CA MET A 258 47.06 -41.26 27.39
C MET A 258 45.98 -41.13 26.30
N GLY A 259 45.50 -42.24 25.76
CA GLY A 259 44.39 -42.25 24.79
C GLY A 259 43.13 -41.56 25.33
N LYS A 260 42.74 -41.86 26.57
CA LYS A 260 41.59 -41.21 27.22
C LYS A 260 41.78 -39.71 27.43
N LEU A 261 43.00 -39.25 27.77
CA LEU A 261 43.29 -37.82 27.91
C LEU A 261 43.17 -37.08 26.58
N LEU A 262 43.65 -37.68 25.48
CA LEU A 262 43.48 -37.15 24.13
C LEU A 262 41.99 -37.07 23.74
N ASP A 263 41.20 -38.09 24.03
CA ASP A 263 39.75 -38.09 23.78
C ASP A 263 39.03 -36.98 24.58
N MET A 264 39.40 -36.80 25.85
CA MET A 264 38.85 -35.72 26.68
C MET A 264 39.26 -34.34 26.16
N GLN A 265 40.52 -34.16 25.76
CA GLN A 265 41.01 -32.91 25.17
C GLN A 265 40.27 -32.58 23.87
N ALA A 266 40.06 -33.57 22.99
CA ALA A 266 39.28 -33.44 21.77
C ALA A 266 37.82 -33.04 22.08
N THR A 267 37.22 -33.63 23.11
CA THR A 267 35.86 -33.31 23.55
C THR A 267 35.75 -31.87 24.06
N ILE A 268 36.68 -31.40 24.90
CA ILE A 268 36.71 -30.00 25.36
C ILE A 268 36.90 -29.03 24.19
N ALA A 269 37.81 -29.34 23.26
CA ALA A 269 38.03 -28.53 22.07
C ALA A 269 36.74 -28.41 21.23
N GLN A 270 36.00 -29.51 21.08
CA GLN A 270 34.71 -29.52 20.40
C GLN A 270 33.66 -28.70 21.18
N MET A 271 33.57 -28.83 22.51
CA MET A 271 32.66 -28.00 23.33
C MET A 271 32.97 -26.51 23.17
N LYS A 272 34.25 -26.12 23.23
CA LYS A 272 34.69 -24.74 23.03
C LYS A 272 34.29 -24.21 21.66
N LYS A 273 34.45 -25.03 20.61
CA LYS A 273 34.04 -24.69 19.25
C LYS A 273 32.53 -24.49 19.15
N THR A 274 31.74 -25.40 19.72
CA THR A 274 30.27 -25.32 19.74
C THR A 274 29.77 -24.09 20.49
N VAL A 275 30.29 -23.83 21.69
CA VAL A 275 29.90 -22.66 22.48
C VAL A 275 30.23 -21.38 21.72
N ASN A 276 31.46 -21.22 21.23
CA ASN A 276 31.84 -20.02 20.47
C ASN A 276 30.97 -19.83 19.21
N ALA A 277 30.60 -20.92 18.53
CA ALA A 277 29.72 -20.87 17.37
C ALA A 277 28.31 -20.37 17.73
N LEU A 278 27.68 -20.94 18.76
CA LEU A 278 26.36 -20.54 19.23
C LEU A 278 26.33 -19.07 19.66
N LEU A 279 27.37 -18.64 20.39
CA LEU A 279 27.50 -17.27 20.85
C LEU A 279 27.70 -16.30 19.69
N LEU A 280 28.52 -16.67 18.69
CA LEU A 280 28.70 -15.85 17.49
C LEU A 280 27.38 -15.71 16.71
N ILE A 281 26.70 -16.82 16.44
CA ILE A 281 25.39 -16.82 15.75
C ILE A 281 24.41 -15.92 16.49
N SER A 282 24.37 -16.00 17.81
CA SER A 282 23.48 -15.17 18.60
C SER A 282 23.87 -13.69 18.59
N LYS A 283 25.16 -13.35 18.68
CA LYS A 283 25.64 -11.96 18.54
C LYS A 283 25.31 -11.37 17.17
N VAL A 284 25.42 -12.19 16.12
CA VAL A 284 25.05 -11.82 14.74
C VAL A 284 23.54 -11.59 14.63
N ASN A 285 22.70 -12.51 15.13
CA ASN A 285 21.24 -12.33 15.14
C ASN A 285 20.81 -11.09 15.93
N ASN A 286 21.54 -10.75 17.00
CA ASN A 286 21.25 -9.60 17.85
C ASN A 286 21.82 -8.26 17.32
N ALA A 287 22.33 -8.24 16.09
CA ALA A 287 22.96 -7.07 15.45
C ALA A 287 24.00 -6.37 16.35
N GLN A 288 24.77 -7.15 17.12
CA GLN A 288 25.74 -6.59 18.07
C GLN A 288 27.05 -6.14 17.41
N PHE A 289 27.21 -6.37 16.10
CA PHE A 289 28.40 -6.00 15.34
C PHE A 289 28.16 -4.72 14.55
N ILE A 290 28.92 -3.68 14.84
CA ILE A 290 28.82 -2.41 14.12
C ILE A 290 29.37 -2.60 12.70
N LYS A 291 28.64 -2.06 11.71
CA LYS A 291 28.97 -2.10 10.27
C LYS A 291 29.42 -0.73 9.79
N THR A 292 30.58 -0.26 10.23
CA THR A 292 31.07 1.10 9.93
C THR A 292 32.32 1.12 9.07
N GLU A 293 32.86 -0.05 8.72
CA GLU A 293 34.18 -0.15 8.11
C GLU A 293 34.06 -0.31 6.58
N SER A 294 34.99 0.32 5.86
CA SER A 294 35.30 -0.01 4.46
C SER A 294 36.34 -1.13 4.47
N VAL A 295 35.94 -2.33 4.03
CA VAL A 295 36.79 -3.52 4.11
C VAL A 295 37.34 -3.86 2.72
N ALA A 296 38.66 -3.85 2.60
CA ALA A 296 39.36 -4.32 1.41
C ALA A 296 39.35 -5.85 1.36
N CYS A 297 38.62 -6.42 0.39
CA CYS A 297 38.48 -7.87 0.32
C CYS A 297 39.79 -8.59 -0.04
N HIS A 298 40.69 -7.94 -0.77
CA HIS A 298 41.99 -8.53 -1.12
C HIS A 298 42.87 -8.74 0.12
N GLU A 299 42.95 -7.75 1.02
CA GLU A 299 43.70 -7.84 2.29
C GLU A 299 43.22 -9.01 3.15
N VAL A 300 41.89 -9.21 3.25
CA VAL A 300 41.29 -10.34 3.99
C VAL A 300 41.68 -11.69 3.39
N LEU A 301 41.69 -11.80 2.05
CA LEU A 301 42.02 -13.05 1.38
C LEU A 301 43.52 -13.37 1.50
N GLU A 302 44.38 -12.35 1.42
CA GLU A 302 45.83 -12.48 1.60
C GLU A 302 46.17 -12.92 3.03
N GLU A 303 45.59 -12.28 4.05
CA GLU A 303 45.76 -12.69 5.46
C GLU A 303 45.35 -14.16 5.66
N LEU A 304 44.18 -14.54 5.13
CA LEU A 304 43.70 -15.92 5.25
C LEU A 304 44.54 -16.93 4.45
N TYR A 305 45.13 -16.53 3.34
CA TYR A 305 46.04 -17.39 2.59
C TYR A 305 47.33 -17.64 3.40
N GLU A 306 47.92 -16.60 3.97
CA GLU A 306 49.12 -16.73 4.81
C GLU A 306 48.87 -17.66 6.00
N ASP A 307 47.77 -17.45 6.73
CA ASP A 307 47.40 -18.23 7.91
C ASP A 307 47.17 -19.73 7.62
N TRP A 308 46.67 -20.07 6.43
CA TRP A 308 46.20 -21.43 6.12
C TRP A 308 47.07 -22.19 5.12
N SER A 309 47.98 -21.52 4.42
CA SER A 309 48.91 -22.15 3.47
C SER A 309 49.73 -23.27 4.12
N GLY A 310 50.32 -23.02 5.30
CA GLY A 310 51.08 -24.02 6.06
C GLY A 310 50.21 -25.20 6.52
N ILE A 311 49.00 -24.93 7.01
CA ILE A 311 48.06 -25.97 7.47
C ILE A 311 47.62 -26.86 6.30
N ALA A 312 47.37 -26.27 5.12
CA ALA A 312 47.03 -27.02 3.91
C ALA A 312 48.22 -27.90 3.48
N GLN A 313 49.43 -27.36 3.48
CA GLN A 313 50.66 -28.08 3.15
C GLN A 313 50.93 -29.26 4.09
N ASP A 314 50.74 -29.08 5.41
CA ASP A 314 50.89 -30.15 6.41
C ASP A 314 49.88 -31.29 6.19
N LYS A 315 48.71 -30.99 5.61
CA LYS A 315 47.70 -31.98 5.21
C LYS A 315 47.96 -32.58 3.82
N GLY A 316 49.00 -32.12 3.12
CA GLY A 316 49.30 -32.50 1.74
C GLY A 316 48.30 -31.97 0.71
N VAL A 317 47.66 -30.82 0.96
CA VAL A 317 46.71 -30.16 0.06
C VAL A 317 47.33 -28.85 -0.46
N SER A 318 47.21 -28.58 -1.76
CA SER A 318 47.68 -27.33 -2.36
C SER A 318 46.64 -26.23 -2.17
N LEU A 319 47.01 -25.12 -1.51
CA LEU A 319 46.19 -23.91 -1.44
C LEU A 319 46.76 -22.87 -2.40
N SER A 320 45.90 -22.27 -3.22
CA SER A 320 46.26 -21.20 -4.16
C SER A 320 45.32 -20.02 -4.03
N ILE A 321 45.82 -18.81 -4.34
CA ILE A 321 45.04 -17.57 -4.30
C ILE A 321 45.14 -16.82 -5.63
N ILE A 322 44.00 -16.34 -6.14
CA ILE A 322 43.91 -15.52 -7.35
C ILE A 322 42.99 -14.32 -7.09
N ILE A 323 43.55 -13.12 -7.03
CA ILE A 323 42.80 -11.87 -6.88
C ILE A 323 42.90 -11.09 -8.19
N ASN A 324 41.81 -11.03 -8.95
CA ASN A 324 41.81 -10.40 -10.27
C ASN A 324 41.69 -8.87 -10.20
N THR A 325 41.02 -8.35 -9.17
CA THR A 325 40.73 -6.93 -9.02
C THR A 325 40.56 -6.57 -7.55
N PRO A 326 41.16 -5.47 -7.05
CA PRO A 326 40.90 -4.99 -5.71
C PRO A 326 39.44 -4.51 -5.60
N TYR A 327 38.77 -4.89 -4.52
CA TYR A 327 37.41 -4.46 -4.18
C TYR A 327 37.35 -4.04 -2.71
N LYS A 328 36.63 -2.94 -2.45
CA LYS A 328 36.33 -2.45 -1.11
C LYS A 328 34.82 -2.47 -0.89
N HIS A 329 34.39 -3.06 0.21
CA HIS A 329 32.98 -3.11 0.60
C HIS A 329 32.72 -2.14 1.76
N GLU A 330 31.85 -1.16 1.52
CA GLU A 330 31.42 -0.18 2.53
C GLU A 330 30.37 -0.76 3.49
N ASN A 331 30.27 -0.21 4.69
CA ASN A 331 29.33 -0.65 5.73
C ASN A 331 29.46 -2.15 6.05
N CYS A 332 30.70 -2.63 6.15
CA CYS A 332 31.01 -4.02 6.47
C CYS A 332 31.55 -4.15 7.91
N ASN A 333 31.81 -5.38 8.34
CA ASN A 333 32.53 -5.70 9.56
C ASN A 333 33.67 -6.67 9.23
N TYR A 334 34.93 -6.22 9.43
CA TYR A 334 36.12 -7.00 9.07
C TYR A 334 36.15 -8.38 9.71
N SER A 335 35.93 -8.45 11.03
CA SER A 335 36.03 -9.69 11.80
C SER A 335 35.00 -10.73 11.37
N LEU A 336 33.77 -10.31 11.05
CA LEU A 336 32.75 -11.23 10.56
C LEU A 336 33.09 -11.79 9.17
N LEU A 337 33.57 -10.95 8.26
CA LEU A 337 34.00 -11.39 6.93
C LEU A 337 35.13 -12.41 7.02
N LEU A 338 36.13 -12.13 7.87
CA LEU A 338 37.24 -13.04 8.15
C LEU A 338 36.76 -14.37 8.73
N ILE A 339 35.87 -14.36 9.73
CA ILE A 339 35.30 -15.60 10.30
C ILE A 339 34.54 -16.41 9.25
N MET A 340 33.76 -15.75 8.39
CA MET A 340 32.97 -16.42 7.36
C MET A 340 33.88 -17.13 6.35
N ILE A 341 34.84 -16.43 5.75
CA ILE A 341 35.75 -17.00 4.75
C ILE A 341 36.65 -18.07 5.39
N ARG A 342 37.12 -17.84 6.62
CA ARG A 342 37.86 -18.85 7.40
C ARG A 342 37.09 -20.16 7.56
N ASN A 343 35.78 -20.10 7.79
CA ASN A 343 34.96 -21.31 7.88
C ASN A 343 34.85 -22.04 6.53
N ALA A 344 34.83 -21.32 5.40
CA ALA A 344 34.86 -21.92 4.07
C ALA A 344 36.20 -22.63 3.82
N ILE A 345 37.33 -21.95 4.07
CA ILE A 345 38.68 -22.52 3.91
C ILE A 345 38.88 -23.74 4.84
N SER A 346 38.46 -23.64 6.10
CA SER A 346 38.55 -24.75 7.04
C SER A 346 37.74 -25.97 6.59
N ASN A 347 36.56 -25.76 6.00
CA ASN A 347 35.77 -26.85 5.43
C ASN A 347 36.46 -27.45 4.19
N ALA A 348 36.94 -26.61 3.27
CA ALA A 348 37.68 -27.05 2.09
C ALA A 348 38.88 -27.92 2.47
N ILE A 349 39.73 -27.44 3.39
CA ILE A 349 40.89 -28.21 3.89
C ILE A 349 40.44 -29.51 4.53
N LYS A 350 39.36 -29.52 5.32
CA LYS A 350 38.89 -30.74 6.00
C LYS A 350 38.46 -31.83 5.02
N TYR A 351 37.70 -31.48 3.97
CA TYR A 351 37.06 -32.45 3.07
C TYR A 351 37.86 -32.77 1.79
N THR A 352 38.92 -32.01 1.51
CA THR A 352 39.85 -32.33 0.41
C THR A 352 40.79 -33.46 0.82
N GLN A 353 40.95 -34.46 -0.05
CA GLN A 353 41.89 -35.56 0.17
C GLN A 353 43.34 -35.11 -0.07
N GLU A 354 44.31 -35.86 0.45
CA GLU A 354 45.73 -35.60 0.20
C GLU A 354 46.02 -35.61 -1.31
N GLY A 355 46.83 -34.66 -1.79
CA GLY A 355 47.09 -34.41 -3.20
C GLY A 355 46.01 -33.57 -3.91
N GLY A 356 44.94 -33.18 -3.23
CA GLY A 356 43.92 -32.29 -3.78
C GLY A 356 44.30 -30.80 -3.75
N GLU A 357 43.42 -29.98 -4.31
CA GLU A 357 43.64 -28.54 -4.50
C GLU A 357 42.49 -27.71 -3.93
N ILE A 358 42.83 -26.52 -3.43
CA ILE A 358 41.90 -25.50 -2.97
C ILE A 358 42.27 -24.18 -3.64
N HIS A 359 41.29 -23.55 -4.27
CA HIS A 359 41.42 -22.27 -4.94
C HIS A 359 40.61 -21.20 -4.22
N LEU A 360 41.31 -20.21 -3.67
CA LEU A 360 40.73 -18.99 -3.13
C LEU A 360 40.75 -17.93 -4.22
N SER A 361 39.62 -17.31 -4.54
CA SER A 361 39.60 -16.25 -5.55
C SER A 361 38.69 -15.06 -5.24
N GLY A 362 39.11 -13.89 -5.71
CA GLY A 362 38.35 -12.64 -5.66
C GLY A 362 38.22 -12.05 -7.06
N LYS A 363 37.00 -12.06 -7.62
CA LYS A 363 36.76 -11.66 -9.02
C LYS A 363 35.35 -11.11 -9.25
N TYR A 364 35.17 -10.35 -10.32
CA TYR A 364 33.83 -9.96 -10.77
C TYR A 364 33.17 -11.06 -11.60
N VAL A 365 31.96 -11.45 -11.20
CA VAL A 365 31.11 -12.43 -11.91
C VAL A 365 29.76 -11.77 -12.18
N GLN A 366 29.38 -11.67 -13.46
CA GLN A 366 28.08 -11.09 -13.88
C GLN A 366 27.80 -9.68 -13.30
N GLY A 367 28.86 -8.88 -13.12
CA GLY A 367 28.77 -7.51 -12.59
C GLY A 367 28.66 -7.41 -11.07
N HIS A 368 28.92 -8.50 -10.33
CA HIS A 368 29.05 -8.51 -8.87
C HIS A 368 30.46 -8.95 -8.48
N TYR A 369 31.04 -8.35 -7.44
CA TYR A 369 32.27 -8.90 -6.86
C TYR A 369 31.93 -10.17 -6.08
N ALA A 370 32.71 -11.23 -6.28
CA ALA A 370 32.52 -12.51 -5.64
C ALA A 370 33.83 -12.99 -5.02
N VAL A 371 33.73 -13.49 -3.78
CA VAL A 371 34.78 -14.27 -3.13
C VAL A 371 34.39 -15.74 -3.24
N GLU A 372 35.26 -16.57 -3.81
CA GLU A 372 35.01 -17.99 -4.03
C GLU A 372 36.09 -18.84 -3.36
N VAL A 373 35.65 -19.91 -2.69
CA VAL A 373 36.49 -21.00 -2.17
C VAL A 373 36.05 -22.26 -2.89
N GLU A 374 36.91 -22.80 -3.75
CA GLU A 374 36.68 -24.02 -4.51
C GLU A 374 37.65 -25.11 -4.06
N ASP A 375 37.15 -26.31 -3.79
CA ASP A 375 37.93 -27.47 -3.39
C ASP A 375 37.71 -28.65 -4.35
N THR A 376 38.69 -29.57 -4.39
CA THR A 376 38.61 -30.84 -5.13
C THR A 376 38.28 -32.04 -4.20
N GLY A 377 37.44 -31.82 -3.20
CA GLY A 377 37.06 -32.83 -2.21
C GLY A 377 35.90 -33.74 -2.62
N SER A 378 35.31 -34.42 -1.65
CA SER A 378 34.21 -35.37 -1.89
C SER A 378 32.84 -34.74 -2.26
N GLY A 379 32.76 -33.40 -2.34
CA GLY A 379 31.49 -32.68 -2.50
C GLY A 379 30.60 -32.72 -1.25
N ILE A 380 29.47 -32.02 -1.32
CA ILE A 380 28.41 -32.03 -0.29
C ILE A 380 27.25 -32.94 -0.77
N PRO A 381 26.77 -33.89 0.05
CA PRO A 381 25.60 -34.69 -0.30
C PRO A 381 24.37 -33.85 -0.69
N GLU A 382 23.66 -34.23 -1.76
CA GLU A 382 22.56 -33.43 -2.34
C GLU A 382 21.46 -33.09 -1.33
N HIS A 383 21.15 -34.01 -0.40
CA HIS A 383 20.15 -33.75 0.64
C HIS A 383 20.55 -32.61 1.58
N ILE A 384 21.84 -32.45 1.89
CA ILE A 384 22.36 -31.34 2.70
C ILE A 384 22.30 -30.06 1.88
N LEU A 385 22.69 -30.13 0.60
CA LEU A 385 22.67 -28.98 -0.30
C LEU A 385 21.26 -28.41 -0.49
N GLU A 386 20.25 -29.27 -0.62
CA GLU A 386 18.84 -28.87 -0.71
C GLU A 386 18.32 -28.25 0.58
N GLN A 387 18.63 -28.82 1.75
CA GLN A 387 18.26 -28.21 3.04
C GLN A 387 18.90 -26.83 3.23
N VAL A 388 20.13 -26.67 2.75
CA VAL A 388 20.87 -25.41 2.76
C VAL A 388 20.19 -24.38 1.85
N LYS A 389 19.82 -24.75 0.61
CA LYS A 389 19.08 -23.88 -0.33
C LYS A 389 17.71 -23.45 0.21
N GLN A 390 17.04 -24.33 0.96
CA GLN A 390 15.73 -24.05 1.54
C GLN A 390 15.80 -23.23 2.84
N GLY A 391 16.99 -22.99 3.39
CA GLY A 391 17.18 -22.29 4.66
C GLY A 391 16.68 -23.08 5.88
N VAL A 392 16.53 -24.41 5.75
CA VAL A 392 15.87 -25.29 6.74
C VAL A 392 16.83 -25.97 7.70
N VAL A 393 18.13 -26.02 7.41
CA VAL A 393 19.10 -26.52 8.39
C VAL A 393 18.98 -25.60 9.64
N PHE A 394 18.94 -26.09 10.88
CA PHE A 394 20.16 -26.08 11.72
C PHE A 394 19.94 -26.49 13.19
N LEU A 395 19.18 -27.55 13.47
CA LEU A 395 19.25 -28.20 14.81
C LEU A 395 19.20 -29.74 14.78
N LYS A 396 18.51 -30.36 13.82
CA LYS A 396 18.25 -31.82 13.90
C LYS A 396 19.42 -32.72 13.47
N ASP A 397 20.24 -32.32 12.50
CA ASP A 397 21.24 -33.23 11.91
C ASP A 397 22.70 -32.91 12.28
N ALA A 398 22.95 -31.79 13.00
CA ALA A 398 24.28 -31.44 13.49
C ALA A 398 24.83 -32.41 14.56
N GLU A 399 23.96 -33.25 15.15
CA GLU A 399 24.36 -34.31 16.08
C GLU A 399 24.88 -35.56 15.37
N LYS A 400 24.49 -35.80 14.11
CA LYS A 400 24.82 -37.05 13.39
C LYS A 400 25.92 -36.90 12.36
N ASP A 401 26.03 -35.76 11.70
CA ASP A 401 27.04 -35.56 10.67
C ASP A 401 28.11 -34.55 11.05
N ARG A 402 29.35 -34.93 10.77
CA ARG A 402 30.60 -34.24 11.12
C ARG A 402 30.73 -32.84 10.50
N SER A 403 29.71 -32.31 9.84
CA SER A 403 29.61 -30.93 9.36
C SER A 403 29.16 -30.01 10.50
N GLY A 404 30.11 -29.61 11.35
CA GLY A 404 29.83 -28.71 12.47
C GLY A 404 29.23 -27.36 12.08
N PHE A 405 29.02 -26.50 13.08
CA PHE A 405 28.41 -25.16 12.99
C PHE A 405 29.04 -24.18 11.96
N GLY A 406 30.09 -24.55 11.22
CA GLY A 406 30.75 -23.67 10.26
C GLY A 406 29.83 -23.19 9.13
N LEU A 407 29.01 -24.09 8.56
CA LEU A 407 28.05 -23.72 7.51
C LEU A 407 26.99 -22.74 8.05
N GLN A 408 26.51 -22.96 9.28
CA GLN A 408 25.57 -22.08 9.99
C GLN A 408 26.10 -20.67 10.14
N ILE A 409 27.33 -20.58 10.64
CA ILE A 409 28.02 -19.32 10.87
C ILE A 409 28.12 -18.57 9.54
N MET A 410 28.52 -19.25 8.47
CA MET A 410 28.63 -18.62 7.15
C MET A 410 27.29 -18.06 6.66
N PHE A 411 26.20 -18.84 6.74
CA PHE A 411 24.87 -18.35 6.34
C PHE A 411 24.40 -17.16 7.17
N LYS A 412 24.58 -17.23 8.49
CA LYS A 412 24.16 -16.15 9.39
C LYS A 412 24.96 -14.88 9.18
N ILE A 413 26.27 -15.00 8.96
CA ILE A 413 27.12 -13.85 8.65
C ILE A 413 26.80 -13.28 7.27
N ALA A 414 26.65 -14.13 6.25
CA ALA A 414 26.32 -13.68 4.89
C ALA A 414 24.98 -12.91 4.88
N LEU A 415 23.95 -13.45 5.53
CA LEU A 415 22.66 -12.76 5.69
C LEU A 415 22.82 -11.43 6.43
N TYR A 416 23.57 -11.43 7.54
CA TYR A 416 23.83 -10.21 8.31
C TYR A 416 24.56 -9.16 7.48
N LEU A 417 25.55 -9.54 6.68
CA LEU A 417 26.33 -8.64 5.82
C LEU A 417 25.63 -8.35 4.47
N ASN A 418 24.41 -8.82 4.24
CA ASN A 418 23.68 -8.70 2.97
C ASN A 418 24.45 -9.27 1.75
N LEU A 419 25.15 -10.37 1.94
CA LEU A 419 25.88 -11.10 0.91
C LEU A 419 25.05 -12.29 0.40
N ASP A 420 25.06 -12.52 -0.91
CA ASP A 420 24.44 -13.72 -1.51
C ASP A 420 25.42 -14.89 -1.42
N LEU A 421 25.15 -15.83 -0.49
CA LEU A 421 25.91 -17.05 -0.29
C LEU A 421 25.36 -18.17 -1.16
N ARG A 422 26.20 -18.71 -2.04
CA ARG A 422 25.88 -19.88 -2.87
C ARG A 422 26.86 -21.01 -2.60
N ILE A 423 26.34 -22.22 -2.57
CA ILE A 423 27.11 -23.44 -2.41
C ILE A 423 26.67 -24.39 -3.51
N GLU A 424 27.64 -24.92 -4.25
CA GLU A 424 27.41 -25.86 -5.34
C GLU A 424 28.50 -26.91 -5.37
N ASN A 425 28.15 -28.13 -5.76
CA ASN A 425 29.16 -29.14 -6.06
C ASN A 425 29.74 -28.85 -7.44
N THR A 426 31.06 -28.78 -7.53
CA THR A 426 31.78 -28.89 -8.80
C THR A 426 31.99 -30.38 -9.03
N GLY A 427 32.05 -30.87 -10.27
CA GLY A 427 32.04 -32.32 -10.54
C GLY A 427 33.13 -33.15 -9.80
N GLN A 428 34.13 -32.49 -9.21
CA GLN A 428 35.20 -33.09 -8.41
C GLN A 428 35.35 -32.44 -7.01
N GLY A 429 34.37 -31.68 -6.50
CA GLY A 429 34.41 -31.09 -5.16
C GLY A 429 33.32 -30.06 -4.87
N THR A 430 33.64 -29.00 -4.11
CA THR A 430 32.65 -28.00 -3.67
C THR A 430 33.12 -26.59 -3.98
N LYS A 431 32.19 -25.72 -4.39
CA LYS A 431 32.41 -24.28 -4.54
C LYS A 431 31.48 -23.51 -3.61
N ILE A 432 32.05 -22.67 -2.78
CA ILE A 432 31.35 -21.72 -1.92
C ILE A 432 31.63 -20.31 -2.45
N SER A 433 30.59 -19.58 -2.82
CA SER A 433 30.66 -18.23 -3.39
C SER A 433 29.91 -17.23 -2.52
N PHE A 434 30.57 -16.14 -2.16
CA PHE A 434 30.01 -15.00 -1.45
C PHE A 434 29.95 -13.81 -2.40
N LYS A 435 28.74 -13.45 -2.85
CA LYS A 435 28.54 -12.34 -3.80
C LYS A 435 28.14 -11.07 -3.06
N PHE A 436 28.86 -9.99 -3.36
CA PHE A 436 28.60 -8.68 -2.80
C PHE A 436 27.53 -7.95 -3.61
N PRO A 437 26.68 -7.14 -2.95
CA PRO A 437 25.70 -6.32 -3.65
C PRO A 437 26.39 -5.31 -4.58
N LYS A 438 25.71 -4.93 -5.67
CA LYS A 438 26.22 -3.87 -6.55
C LYS A 438 26.31 -2.57 -5.75
N SER A 439 27.49 -1.97 -5.77
CA SER A 439 27.76 -0.64 -5.21
C SER A 439 26.93 0.43 -5.90
#